data_AF-A0A9N9JQ52-F1
#
_entry.id   AF-A0A9N9JQ52-F1
#
_cell.length_a   1.000
_cell.length_b   1.000
_cell.length_c   1.000
_cell.angle_alpha   90.00
_cell.angle_beta   90.00
_cell.angle_gamma   90.00
#
_symmetry.space_group_name_H-M   'P 1'
#
loop_
_entity.id
_entity.type
_entity.pdbx_description
1 polymer ?
#
loop_
_entity_poly.entity_id
_entity_poly.type
_entity_poly.pdbx_seq_one_letter_code
_entity_poly.pdbx_strand_id
1 'polypeptide(L)'
;DFKSSNGLFEMINQKYTSSFHSVRYLFDANLHISDKAIKAFYNFIGELNNLVLKTEPTATHLFIKKLADMKKLKRVYTQNIDNLEEKAELEVWNFEKLKRCKSQVVQLHGTLANLQYKLCTNVYSFTQESCDIFTKEYDRYLQGKQKQTVGKLKLAVILYGDKHPNELEIGEIAEYDQKKADCLLIMGTSLRIP
;
A
#
# COMPACT_ATOMS: atom_id res chain seq x y z
N ASP A 1 -6.02 -0.01 -14.46
CA ASP A 1 -4.60 -0.31 -14.16
C ASP A 1 -3.87 1.00 -13.90
N PHE A 2 -3.18 1.09 -12.77
CA PHE A 2 -2.32 2.20 -12.40
C PHE A 2 -1.27 2.54 -13.46
N LYS A 3 -0.80 1.52 -14.21
CA LYS A 3 0.24 1.61 -15.25
C LYS A 3 -0.32 1.77 -16.67
N SER A 4 -1.64 1.92 -16.83
CA SER A 4 -2.23 2.11 -18.16
C SER A 4 -1.87 3.47 -18.76
N SER A 5 -1.92 3.56 -20.10
CA SER A 5 -1.59 4.77 -20.86
C SER A 5 -2.47 5.98 -20.50
N ASN A 6 -3.67 5.74 -19.99
CA ASN A 6 -4.59 6.78 -19.47
C ASN A 6 -4.78 6.66 -17.94
N GLY A 7 -3.84 5.99 -17.26
CA GLY A 7 -3.92 5.68 -15.85
C GLY A 7 -3.56 6.86 -14.96
N LEU A 8 -3.79 6.68 -13.66
CA LEU A 8 -3.53 7.68 -12.63
C LEU A 8 -2.07 8.19 -12.63
N PHE A 9 -1.11 7.31 -12.97
CA PHE A 9 0.30 7.71 -13.11
C PHE A 9 0.50 8.78 -14.19
N GLU A 10 -0.11 8.62 -15.36
CA GLU A 10 0.08 9.54 -16.48
C GLU A 10 -0.53 10.91 -16.19
N MET A 11 -1.74 10.93 -15.62
CA MET A 11 -2.38 12.17 -15.16
C MET A 11 -1.50 12.96 -14.18
N ILE A 12 -0.78 12.24 -13.32
CA ILE A 12 0.03 12.84 -12.25
C ILE A 12 1.41 13.22 -12.78
N ASN A 13 1.99 12.44 -13.69
CA ASN A 13 3.23 12.79 -14.37
C ASN A 13 3.07 14.08 -15.18
N GLN A 14 1.91 14.28 -15.80
CA GLN A 14 1.54 15.54 -16.46
C GLN A 14 1.41 16.70 -15.45
N LYS A 15 0.74 16.47 -14.31
CA LYS A 15 0.51 17.49 -13.27
C LYS A 15 1.81 17.95 -12.58
N TYR A 16 2.79 17.06 -12.39
CA TYR A 16 4.05 17.35 -11.69
C TYR A 16 5.27 17.46 -12.60
N THR A 17 5.07 17.88 -13.86
CA THR A 17 6.15 18.29 -14.80
C THR A 17 7.17 17.20 -15.14
N SER A 18 6.72 15.97 -15.45
CA SER A 18 7.62 14.87 -15.87
C SER A 18 8.76 14.59 -14.87
N SER A 19 8.56 14.92 -13.59
CA SER A 19 9.58 14.74 -12.54
C SER A 19 9.87 13.26 -12.25
N PHE A 20 9.12 12.34 -12.88
CA PHE A 20 9.20 10.91 -12.66
C PHE A 20 9.43 10.16 -13.98
N HIS A 21 10.47 9.32 -14.00
CA HIS A 21 10.78 8.50 -15.17
C HIS A 21 9.96 7.21 -15.25
N SER A 22 9.35 6.75 -14.14
CA SER A 22 8.43 5.61 -14.13
C SER A 22 7.64 5.50 -12.82
N VAL A 23 6.59 4.67 -12.82
CA VAL A 23 5.90 4.22 -11.60
C VAL A 23 6.86 3.59 -10.60
N ARG A 24 7.79 2.75 -11.07
CA ARG A 24 8.80 2.11 -10.21
C ARG A 24 9.64 3.15 -9.49
N TYR A 25 9.98 4.22 -10.20
CA TYR A 25 10.72 5.36 -9.66
C TYR A 25 9.94 6.15 -8.60
N LEU A 26 8.60 6.10 -8.55
CA LEU A 26 7.85 6.71 -7.44
C LEU A 26 7.93 5.89 -6.16
N PHE A 27 8.07 4.57 -6.29
CA PHE A 27 8.00 3.63 -5.19
C PHE A 27 9.35 2.98 -4.88
N ASP A 28 10.50 3.62 -5.15
CA ASP A 28 11.83 3.06 -4.86
C ASP A 28 12.41 3.64 -3.56
N ALA A 29 12.83 2.77 -2.64
CA ALA A 29 13.31 3.15 -1.31
C ALA A 29 14.65 3.90 -1.35
N ASN A 30 15.47 3.68 -2.39
CA ASN A 30 16.84 4.17 -2.48
C ASN A 30 16.98 5.46 -3.29
N LEU A 31 15.86 6.07 -3.68
CA LEU A 31 15.91 7.29 -4.45
C LEU A 31 16.63 8.41 -3.70
N HIS A 32 17.61 9.02 -4.37
CA HIS A 32 18.04 10.38 -4.10
C HIS A 32 16.98 11.33 -4.64
N ILE A 33 15.85 11.40 -3.95
CA ILE A 33 14.70 12.17 -4.40
C ILE A 33 15.06 13.65 -4.27
N SER A 34 15.06 14.36 -5.39
CA SER A 34 15.09 15.82 -5.34
C SER A 34 13.89 16.30 -4.55
N ASP A 35 14.08 17.43 -3.89
CA ASP A 35 13.05 18.11 -3.14
C ASP A 35 11.67 18.14 -3.85
N LYS A 36 11.68 18.52 -5.13
CA LYS A 36 10.47 18.55 -5.97
C LYS A 36 9.78 17.19 -6.11
N ALA A 37 10.53 16.10 -6.24
CA ALA A 37 9.99 14.76 -6.43
C ALA A 37 9.39 14.19 -5.12
N ILE A 38 9.91 14.57 -3.95
CA ILE A 38 9.31 14.19 -2.64
C ILE A 38 7.93 14.82 -2.49
N LYS A 39 7.82 16.13 -2.77
CA LYS A 39 6.55 16.86 -2.70
C LYS A 39 5.51 16.27 -3.64
N ALA A 40 5.92 15.96 -4.87
CA ALA A 40 5.04 15.38 -5.87
C ALA A 40 4.60 13.95 -5.47
N PHE A 41 5.46 13.13 -4.86
CA PHE A 41 5.10 11.82 -4.30
C PHE A 41 4.04 11.92 -3.19
N TYR A 42 4.22 12.81 -2.22
CA TYR A 42 3.25 12.92 -1.12
C TYR A 42 1.88 13.44 -1.58
N ASN A 43 1.85 14.42 -2.49
CA ASN A 43 0.60 14.87 -3.08
C ASN A 43 -0.09 13.75 -3.87
N PHE A 44 0.70 12.99 -4.65
CA PHE A 44 0.22 11.81 -5.37
C PHE A 44 -0.47 10.81 -4.43
N ILE A 45 0.16 10.49 -3.31
CA ILE A 45 -0.39 9.55 -2.33
C ILE A 45 -1.67 10.09 -1.69
N GLY A 46 -1.73 11.39 -1.41
CA GLY A 46 -2.95 12.03 -0.93
C GLY A 46 -4.12 11.93 -1.90
N GLU A 47 -3.87 12.19 -3.19
CA GLU A 47 -4.88 12.03 -4.25
C GLU A 47 -5.32 10.57 -4.41
N LEU A 48 -4.36 9.64 -4.41
CA LEU A 48 -4.64 8.21 -4.51
C LEU A 48 -5.50 7.74 -3.34
N ASN A 49 -5.17 8.12 -2.10
CA ASN A 49 -5.97 7.72 -0.95
C ASN A 49 -7.40 8.29 -1.02
N ASN A 50 -7.57 9.54 -1.47
CA ASN A 50 -8.91 10.11 -1.66
C ASN A 50 -9.75 9.35 -2.69
N LEU A 51 -9.12 8.86 -3.77
CA LEU A 51 -9.80 8.03 -4.76
C LEU A 51 -10.18 6.67 -4.16
N VAL A 52 -9.25 6.04 -3.44
CA VAL A 52 -9.48 4.76 -2.77
C VAL A 52 -10.62 4.85 -1.76
N LEU A 53 -10.67 5.91 -0.94
CA LEU A 53 -11.74 6.13 0.05
C LEU A 53 -13.14 6.18 -0.60
N LYS A 54 -13.25 6.74 -1.80
CA LYS A 54 -14.51 6.85 -2.56
C LYS A 54 -14.82 5.63 -3.42
N THR A 55 -13.90 4.68 -3.51
CA THR A 55 -14.05 3.48 -4.34
C THR A 55 -14.72 2.36 -3.55
N GLU A 56 -15.74 1.77 -4.15
CA GLU A 56 -16.43 0.57 -3.63
C GLU A 56 -15.74 -0.73 -4.08
N PRO A 57 -15.87 -1.83 -3.32
CA PRO A 57 -15.39 -3.13 -3.74
C PRO A 57 -15.89 -3.53 -5.13
N THR A 58 -14.99 -4.03 -5.98
CA THR A 58 -15.36 -4.49 -7.32
C THR A 58 -16.08 -5.84 -7.28
N ALA A 59 -16.68 -6.26 -8.41
CA ALA A 59 -17.28 -7.59 -8.53
C ALA A 59 -16.31 -8.74 -8.18
N THR A 60 -15.01 -8.58 -8.42
CA THR A 60 -13.99 -9.57 -8.03
C THR A 60 -13.84 -9.66 -6.51
N HIS A 61 -13.84 -8.52 -5.81
CA HIS A 61 -13.79 -8.51 -4.34
C HIS A 61 -15.04 -9.16 -3.75
N LEU A 62 -16.22 -8.84 -4.28
CA LEU A 62 -17.48 -9.45 -3.85
C LEU A 62 -17.56 -10.96 -4.17
N PHE A 63 -16.99 -11.40 -5.28
CA PHE A 63 -16.84 -12.82 -5.61
C PHE A 63 -15.96 -13.54 -4.58
N ILE A 64 -14.81 -12.96 -4.23
CA ILE A 64 -13.91 -13.51 -3.20
C ILE A 64 -14.61 -13.54 -1.84
N LYS A 65 -15.33 -12.48 -1.47
CA LYS A 65 -16.16 -12.44 -0.26
C LYS A 65 -17.18 -13.57 -0.22
N LYS A 66 -17.87 -13.84 -1.33
CA LYS A 66 -18.79 -14.97 -1.45
C LYS A 66 -18.10 -16.32 -1.22
N LEU A 67 -16.87 -16.51 -1.73
CA LEU A 67 -16.09 -17.73 -1.43
C LEU A 67 -15.76 -17.84 0.07
N ALA A 68 -15.45 -16.71 0.71
CA ALA A 68 -15.22 -16.62 2.14
C ALA A 68 -16.46 -17.02 2.96
N ASP A 69 -17.62 -16.48 2.61
CA ASP A 69 -18.89 -16.77 3.29
C ASP A 69 -19.31 -18.23 3.12
N MET A 70 -18.98 -18.83 1.99
CA MET A 70 -19.14 -20.27 1.72
C MET A 70 -18.09 -21.15 2.40
N LYS A 71 -17.14 -20.57 3.14
CA LYS A 71 -15.99 -21.26 3.77
C LYS A 71 -15.11 -22.01 2.77
N LYS A 72 -15.03 -21.51 1.53
CA LYS A 72 -14.20 -22.05 0.45
C LYS A 72 -12.95 -21.21 0.17
N LEU A 73 -12.82 -20.05 0.81
CA LEU A 73 -11.64 -19.21 0.68
C LEU A 73 -10.58 -19.61 1.72
N LYS A 74 -9.39 -19.99 1.25
CA LYS A 74 -8.26 -20.26 2.15
C LYS A 74 -7.51 -18.99 2.53
N ARG A 75 -7.13 -18.19 1.52
CA ARG A 75 -6.45 -16.90 1.68
C ARG A 75 -6.52 -16.09 0.39
N VAL A 76 -6.49 -14.77 0.55
CA VAL A 76 -6.19 -13.79 -0.49
C VAL A 76 -4.80 -13.23 -0.22
N TYR A 77 -3.90 -13.36 -1.18
CA TYR A 77 -2.61 -12.66 -1.17
C TYR A 77 -2.73 -11.51 -2.15
N THR A 78 -2.82 -10.29 -1.64
CA THR A 78 -3.02 -9.10 -2.47
C THR A 78 -1.74 -8.29 -2.59
N GLN A 79 -1.41 -7.91 -3.82
CA GLN A 79 -0.34 -6.95 -4.14
C GLN A 79 -0.86 -5.51 -4.11
N ASN A 80 -2.18 -5.32 -4.00
CA ASN A 80 -2.81 -4.01 -3.94
C ASN A 80 -2.60 -3.38 -2.57
N ILE A 81 -2.67 -2.05 -2.54
CA ILE A 81 -2.48 -1.22 -1.33
C ILE A 81 -3.73 -0.40 -1.00
N ASP A 82 -4.85 -0.65 -1.68
CA ASP A 82 -6.08 0.13 -1.64
C ASP A 82 -7.09 -0.33 -0.56
N ASN A 83 -6.83 -1.46 0.12
CA ASN A 83 -7.72 -2.02 1.14
C ASN A 83 -9.16 -2.30 0.67
N LEU A 84 -9.39 -2.49 -0.63
CA LEU A 84 -10.75 -2.81 -1.12
C LEU A 84 -11.23 -4.19 -0.64
N GLU A 85 -10.33 -5.11 -0.32
CA GLU A 85 -10.67 -6.38 0.32
C GLU A 85 -11.27 -6.18 1.71
N GLU A 86 -10.74 -5.25 2.51
CA GLU A 86 -11.26 -4.91 3.84
C GLU A 86 -12.65 -4.28 3.74
N LYS A 87 -12.85 -3.36 2.77
CA LYS A 87 -14.16 -2.79 2.47
C LYS A 87 -15.19 -3.83 2.01
N ALA A 88 -14.73 -4.94 1.44
CA ALA A 88 -15.56 -6.09 1.10
C ALA A 88 -15.84 -7.02 2.30
N GLU A 89 -15.52 -6.58 3.52
CA GLU A 89 -15.69 -7.31 4.77
C GLU A 89 -14.89 -8.61 4.82
N LEU A 90 -13.69 -8.61 4.22
CA LEU A 90 -12.70 -9.66 4.42
C LEU A 90 -11.76 -9.27 5.56
N GLU A 91 -11.44 -10.23 6.42
CA GLU A 91 -10.56 -9.98 7.57
C GLU A 91 -9.10 -9.82 7.12
N VAL A 92 -8.52 -8.63 7.25
CA VAL A 92 -7.11 -8.38 6.94
C VAL A 92 -6.21 -8.90 8.06
N TRP A 93 -5.06 -9.44 7.67
CA TRP A 93 -4.07 -9.94 8.62
C TRP A 93 -3.51 -8.83 9.50
N ASN A 94 -3.75 -8.94 10.80
CA ASN A 94 -3.25 -8.05 11.84
C ASN A 94 -2.19 -8.76 12.69
N PHE A 95 -1.15 -9.31 12.04
CA PHE A 95 -0.01 -9.97 12.70
C PHE A 95 -0.39 -11.13 13.62
N GLU A 96 -1.51 -11.78 13.34
CA GLU A 96 -1.96 -12.96 14.07
C GLU A 96 -0.94 -14.09 13.89
N LYS A 97 -0.61 -14.78 15.00
CA LYS A 97 0.24 -15.98 14.94
C LYS A 97 -0.42 -17.05 14.09
N LEU A 98 0.38 -17.73 13.26
CA LEU A 98 -0.07 -18.74 12.28
C LEU A 98 -1.12 -19.73 12.82
N LYS A 99 -0.89 -20.31 14.01
CA LYS A 99 -1.81 -21.30 14.62
C LYS A 99 -3.22 -20.76 14.92
N ARG A 100 -3.37 -19.44 15.01
CA ARG A 100 -4.63 -18.74 15.33
C ARG A 100 -5.04 -17.77 14.22
N CYS A 101 -4.35 -17.81 13.07
CA CYS A 101 -4.57 -16.87 12.00
C CYS A 101 -5.90 -17.17 11.30
N LYS A 102 -6.90 -16.32 11.55
CA LYS A 102 -8.24 -16.40 10.95
C LYS A 102 -8.39 -15.46 9.77
N SER A 103 -7.46 -14.52 9.64
CA SER A 103 -7.49 -13.51 8.58
C SER A 103 -7.68 -14.13 7.21
N GLN A 104 -8.40 -13.46 6.34
CA GLN A 104 -8.66 -13.91 4.98
C GLN A 104 -7.70 -13.25 3.99
N VAL A 105 -7.10 -12.11 4.33
CA VAL A 105 -6.28 -11.31 3.41
C VAL A 105 -4.89 -11.08 4.00
N VAL A 106 -3.86 -11.33 3.20
CA VAL A 106 -2.46 -10.94 3.46
C VAL A 106 -2.08 -9.88 2.44
N GLN A 107 -1.72 -8.69 2.93
CA GLN A 107 -1.28 -7.57 2.11
C GLN A 107 0.24 -7.62 1.90
N LEU A 108 0.66 -7.97 0.69
CA LEU A 108 2.07 -8.21 0.37
C LEU A 108 2.90 -6.93 0.25
N HIS A 109 2.27 -5.81 -0.11
CA HIS A 109 2.93 -4.52 -0.30
C HIS A 109 2.49 -3.47 0.73
N GLY A 110 1.83 -3.92 1.81
CA GLY A 110 1.30 -3.04 2.84
C GLY A 110 0.01 -2.33 2.42
N THR A 111 -0.24 -1.14 2.97
CA THR A 111 -1.54 -0.45 2.89
C THR A 111 -1.41 1.08 2.85
N LEU A 112 -2.34 1.74 2.13
CA LEU A 112 -2.53 3.18 2.17
C LEU A 112 -3.39 3.68 3.33
N ALA A 113 -4.08 2.79 4.06
CA ALA A 113 -5.02 3.18 5.12
C ALA A 113 -4.32 3.88 6.29
N ASN A 114 -3.04 3.58 6.51
CA ASN A 114 -2.31 4.00 7.69
C ASN A 114 -0.93 4.61 7.37
N LEU A 115 -0.55 5.56 8.22
CA LEU A 115 0.80 6.10 8.35
C LEU A 115 1.51 5.46 9.55
N GLN A 116 2.81 5.18 9.39
CA GLN A 116 3.64 4.60 10.44
C GLN A 116 4.81 5.51 10.78
N TYR A 117 5.14 5.65 12.06
CA TYR A 117 6.30 6.42 12.49
C TYR A 117 7.59 5.59 12.42
N LYS A 118 8.65 6.06 11.76
CA LYS A 118 9.93 5.32 11.57
C LYS A 118 10.64 4.96 12.87
N LEU A 119 10.33 5.65 13.99
CA LEU A 119 10.87 5.38 15.33
C LEU A 119 9.81 4.96 16.36
N CYS A 120 8.57 4.70 15.95
CA CYS A 120 7.52 4.33 16.91
C CYS A 120 6.50 3.39 16.23
N THR A 121 6.02 2.38 16.95
CA THR A 121 5.01 1.42 16.46
C THR A 121 3.61 2.02 16.34
N ASN A 122 3.44 3.32 16.60
CA ASN A 122 2.16 4.00 16.50
C ASN A 122 1.70 4.09 15.05
N VAL A 123 0.47 3.60 14.82
CA VAL A 123 -0.24 3.60 13.54
C VAL A 123 -1.27 4.71 13.58
N TYR A 124 -1.28 5.58 12.57
CA TYR A 124 -2.24 6.69 12.45
C TYR A 124 -3.05 6.51 11.17
N SER A 125 -4.35 6.80 11.22
CA SER A 125 -5.18 6.81 10.01
C SER A 125 -4.69 7.88 9.04
N PHE A 126 -4.61 7.54 7.75
CA PHE A 126 -4.26 8.52 6.73
C PHE A 126 -5.46 9.45 6.48
N THR A 127 -5.33 10.71 6.86
CA THR A 127 -6.36 11.76 6.67
C THR A 127 -5.92 12.83 5.67
N GLN A 128 -6.87 13.63 5.17
CA GLN A 128 -6.54 14.83 4.36
C GLN A 128 -5.66 15.82 5.14
N GLU A 129 -5.88 15.98 6.46
CA GLU A 129 -5.02 16.78 7.33
C GLU A 129 -3.59 16.23 7.38
N SER A 130 -3.42 14.90 7.27
CA SER A 130 -2.09 14.30 7.20
C SER A 130 -1.34 14.77 5.94
N CYS A 131 -2.03 14.92 4.80
CA CYS A 131 -1.43 15.47 3.57
C CYS A 131 -0.99 16.92 3.75
N ASP A 132 -1.80 17.72 4.44
CA ASP A 132 -1.47 19.13 4.72
C ASP A 132 -0.28 19.23 5.68
N ILE A 133 -0.18 18.34 6.67
CA ILE A 133 0.97 18.23 7.57
C ILE A 133 2.23 17.90 6.76
N PHE A 134 2.18 16.90 5.88
CA PHE A 134 3.31 16.55 5.02
C PHE A 134 3.74 17.71 4.12
N THR A 135 2.78 18.41 3.52
CA THR A 135 3.05 19.53 2.61
C THR A 135 3.64 20.73 3.35
N LYS A 136 3.08 21.09 4.52
CA LYS A 136 3.58 22.20 5.35
C LYS A 136 4.97 21.93 5.93
N GLU A 137 5.24 20.71 6.37
CA GLU A 137 6.56 20.30 6.86
C GLU A 137 7.61 20.36 5.75
N TYR A 138 7.22 19.95 4.55
CA TYR A 138 8.08 20.02 3.37
C TYR A 138 8.38 21.48 2.95
N ASP A 139 7.37 22.35 2.93
CA ASP A 139 7.56 23.79 2.64
C ASP A 139 8.45 24.47 3.69
N ARG A 140 8.42 23.99 4.95
CA ARG A 140 9.31 24.46 6.02
C ARG A 140 10.75 23.99 5.82
N TYR A 141 10.97 22.78 5.33
CA TYR A 141 12.30 22.26 4.96
C TYR A 141 12.95 23.11 3.86
N LEU A 142 12.20 23.47 2.82
CA LEU A 142 12.66 24.36 1.74
C LEU A 142 13.08 25.76 2.21
N GLN A 143 12.54 26.23 3.34
CA GLN A 143 12.88 27.52 3.94
C GLN A 143 14.17 27.49 4.78
N GLY A 144 14.94 26.39 4.76
CA GLY A 144 16.19 26.27 5.50
C GLY A 144 16.03 26.23 7.02
N LYS A 145 14.80 26.10 7.51
CA LYS A 145 14.51 25.93 8.95
C LYS A 145 14.94 24.52 9.35
N GLN A 146 15.53 24.39 10.55
CA GLN A 146 15.97 23.09 11.06
C GLN A 146 14.88 22.02 10.88
N LYS A 147 15.28 20.81 10.49
CA LYS A 147 14.49 19.60 10.67
C LYS A 147 14.15 19.52 12.16
N GLN A 148 13.01 20.05 12.60
CA GLN A 148 12.44 19.52 13.82
C GLN A 148 12.23 18.03 13.58
N THR A 149 12.20 17.25 14.64
CA THR A 149 12.19 15.78 14.71
C THR A 149 11.02 15.08 13.98
N VAL A 150 10.33 15.79 13.09
CA VAL A 150 9.21 15.45 12.25
C VAL A 150 9.74 15.12 10.84
N GLY A 151 10.14 13.87 10.68
CA GLY A 151 10.64 13.27 9.44
C GLY A 151 10.44 11.76 9.48
N LYS A 152 9.33 11.32 10.08
CA LYS A 152 9.17 9.94 10.51
C LYS A 152 7.82 9.33 10.13
N LEU A 153 6.83 10.05 9.62
CA LEU A 153 5.64 9.38 9.07
C LEU A 153 5.99 8.83 7.67
N LYS A 154 6.18 7.51 7.60
CA LYS A 154 6.29 6.75 6.34
C LYS A 154 4.93 6.11 6.08
N LEU A 155 4.56 5.98 4.83
CA LEU A 155 3.42 5.13 4.46
C LEU A 155 3.68 3.71 4.94
N ALA A 156 2.63 3.01 5.34
CA ALA A 156 2.71 1.57 5.58
C ALA A 156 2.74 0.77 4.25
N VAL A 157 3.28 1.36 3.18
CA VAL A 157 3.48 0.76 1.86
C VAL A 157 4.94 0.37 1.72
N ILE A 158 5.17 -0.82 1.15
CA ILE A 158 6.50 -1.38 0.95
C ILE A 158 7.02 -0.93 -0.41
N LEU A 159 8.17 -0.26 -0.41
CA LEU A 159 8.79 0.29 -1.61
C LEU A 159 9.76 -0.72 -2.23
N TYR A 160 10.06 -0.59 -3.53
CA TYR A 160 11.12 -1.34 -4.19
C TYR A 160 12.45 -1.12 -3.47
N GLY A 161 13.14 -2.22 -3.16
CA GLY A 161 14.40 -2.18 -2.42
C GLY A 161 14.24 -2.07 -0.90
N ASP A 162 13.02 -1.89 -0.37
CA ASP A 162 12.78 -2.09 1.06
C ASP A 162 12.83 -3.58 1.41
N LYS A 163 13.32 -3.87 2.61
CA LYS A 163 13.13 -5.17 3.24
C LYS A 163 11.70 -5.25 3.78
N HIS A 164 10.97 -6.31 3.42
CA HIS A 164 9.63 -6.52 3.94
C HIS A 164 9.70 -6.84 5.45
N PRO A 165 9.08 -6.04 6.35
CA PRO A 165 9.27 -6.19 7.79
C PRO A 165 8.77 -7.54 8.34
N ASN A 166 7.77 -8.13 7.69
CA ASN A 166 7.15 -9.40 8.07
C ASN A 166 7.36 -10.50 7.00
N GLU A 167 8.50 -10.48 6.31
CA GLU A 167 8.80 -11.42 5.21
C GLU A 167 8.73 -12.89 5.67
N LEU A 168 9.19 -13.17 6.89
CA LEU A 168 9.26 -14.51 7.45
C LEU A 168 7.86 -15.03 7.79
N GLU A 169 7.07 -14.21 8.49
CA GLU A 169 5.70 -14.56 8.90
C GLU A 169 4.80 -14.78 7.68
N ILE A 170 4.91 -13.93 6.64
CA ILE A 170 4.17 -14.13 5.40
C ILE A 170 4.60 -15.43 4.71
N GLY A 171 5.90 -15.73 4.67
CA GLY A 171 6.43 -16.99 4.13
C GLY A 171 5.87 -18.22 4.86
N GLU A 172 5.83 -18.19 6.20
CA GLU A 172 5.25 -19.26 7.01
C GLU A 172 3.74 -19.45 6.74
N ILE A 173 2.99 -18.35 6.61
CA ILE A 173 1.57 -18.38 6.28
C ILE A 173 1.35 -18.98 4.88
N ALA A 174 2.16 -18.56 3.90
CA ALA A 174 2.11 -19.07 2.53
C ALA A 174 2.41 -20.56 2.46
N GLU A 175 3.47 -21.04 3.13
CA GLU A 175 3.82 -22.45 3.15
C GLU A 175 2.73 -23.31 3.80
N TYR A 176 2.14 -22.82 4.90
CA TYR A 176 1.03 -23.49 5.56
C TYR A 176 -0.23 -23.55 4.71
N ASP A 177 -0.58 -22.46 4.03
CA ASP A 177 -1.75 -22.39 3.16
C ASP A 177 -1.55 -23.25 1.90
N GLN A 178 -0.35 -23.28 1.32
CA GLN A 178 -0.02 -24.11 0.16
C GLN A 178 -0.25 -25.60 0.43
N LYS A 179 0.07 -26.09 1.63
CA LYS A 179 -0.17 -27.50 2.02
C LYS A 179 -1.66 -27.86 2.16
N LYS A 180 -2.55 -26.87 2.19
CA LYS A 180 -3.99 -27.05 2.47
C LYS A 180 -4.90 -26.61 1.33
N ALA A 181 -4.43 -25.70 0.48
CA ALA A 181 -5.16 -25.27 -0.68
C ALA A 181 -5.27 -26.40 -1.70
N ASP A 182 -6.45 -26.57 -2.26
CA ASP A 182 -6.76 -27.50 -3.34
C ASP A 182 -6.83 -26.81 -4.71
N CYS A 183 -6.88 -25.47 -4.72
CA CYS A 183 -6.98 -24.65 -5.92
C CYS A 183 -6.26 -23.30 -5.72
N LEU A 184 -5.60 -22.82 -6.78
CA LEU A 184 -4.99 -21.49 -6.85
C LEU A 184 -5.68 -20.67 -7.95
N LEU A 185 -6.24 -19.53 -7.57
CA LEU A 185 -6.81 -18.56 -8.51
C LEU A 185 -5.89 -17.34 -8.61
N ILE A 186 -5.46 -17.00 -9.82
CA ILE A 186 -4.66 -15.81 -10.11
C ILE A 186 -5.53 -14.83 -10.88
N MET A 187 -5.78 -13.66 -10.30
CA MET A 187 -6.67 -12.65 -10.87
C MET A 187 -5.99 -11.29 -10.88
N GLY A 188 -5.96 -10.63 -12.05
CA GLY A 188 -5.57 -9.23 -12.15
C GLY A 188 -4.11 -8.91 -11.80
N THR A 189 -3.20 -9.88 -11.86
CA THR A 189 -1.75 -9.66 -11.64
C THR A 189 -0.91 -10.22 -12.78
N SER A 190 0.23 -9.57 -13.05
CA SER A 190 1.25 -10.02 -14.01
C SER A 190 2.36 -10.87 -13.38
N LEU A 191 2.39 -10.99 -12.04
CA LEU A 191 3.42 -11.72 -11.28
C LEU A 191 4.87 -11.33 -11.61
N ARG A 192 5.09 -10.07 -12.00
CA ARG A 192 6.43 -9.55 -12.34
C ARG A 192 7.22 -9.03 -11.13
N ILE A 193 6.56 -8.89 -9.99
CA ILE A 193 7.20 -8.48 -8.73
C ILE A 193 7.34 -9.75 -7.89
N PRO A 194 8.57 -10.19 -7.59
CA PRO A 194 8.84 -11.36 -6.78
C PRO A 194 8.53 -11.13 -5.30
#